data_AF-A0A379WQS3-F1
#
_entry.id   AF-A0A379WQS3-F1
#
_cell.length_a   1.000
_cell.length_b   1.000
_cell.length_c   1.000
_cell.angle_alpha   90.00
_cell.angle_beta   90.00
_cell.angle_gamma   90.00
#
_symmetry.space_group_name_H-M   'P 1'
#
loop_
_entity.id
_entity.type
_entity.pdbx_description
1 polymer ?
#
loop_
_entity_poly.entity_id
_entity_poly.type
_entity_poly.pdbx_seq_one_letter_code
_entity_poly.pdbx_strand_id
1 'polypeptide(L)'
;MQRDNVELVLRTRNELNLLDASAVRQFFSTERIDQVYLAAAKVGGIVANNTYPADFIYENMMIESNVIHAAHCNNVNKLLFLGSSCIYPPVGNATDGGE
;
A
#
# COMPACT_ATOMS: atom_id res chain seq x y z
N MET A 1 10.15 -17.40 15.77
CA MET A 1 8.78 -17.82 16.13
C MET A 1 8.00 -17.97 14.84
N GLN A 2 7.87 -19.19 14.32
CA GLN A 2 6.94 -19.48 13.22
C GLN A 2 5.66 -19.97 13.89
N ARG A 3 4.53 -19.33 13.60
CA ARG A 3 3.23 -19.88 14.02
C ARG A 3 2.88 -20.94 12.98
N ASP A 4 2.69 -22.17 13.41
CA ASP A 4 2.47 -23.32 12.51
C ASP A 4 1.14 -23.25 11.72
N ASN A 5 0.30 -22.26 12.00
CA ASN A 5 -1.02 -22.09 11.38
C ASN A 5 -1.08 -20.96 10.34
N VAL A 6 0.07 -20.43 9.88
CA VAL A 6 0.12 -19.35 8.90
C VAL A 6 1.09 -19.71 7.77
N GLU A 7 0.57 -19.75 6.55
CA GLU A 7 1.36 -19.83 5.33
C GLU A 7 1.59 -18.41 4.79
N LEU A 8 2.84 -18.05 4.52
CA LEU A 8 3.20 -16.74 3.97
C LEU A 8 3.33 -16.84 2.46
N VAL A 9 2.42 -16.16 1.74
CA VAL A 9 2.53 -15.97 0.30
C VAL A 9 3.23 -14.64 0.03
N LEU A 10 4.49 -14.71 -0.40
CA LEU A 10 5.34 -13.53 -0.61
C LEU A 10 5.78 -13.44 -2.08
N ARG A 11 5.90 -12.21 -2.59
CA ARG A 11 6.50 -11.92 -3.89
C ARG A 11 7.38 -10.69 -3.79
N THR A 12 8.54 -10.75 -4.43
CA THR A 12 9.41 -9.59 -4.68
C THR A 12 8.81 -8.73 -5.80
N ARG A 13 9.28 -7.48 -5.94
CA ARG A 13 8.85 -6.58 -7.03
C ARG A 13 9.08 -7.16 -8.43
N ASN A 14 10.11 -8.00 -8.59
CA ASN A 14 10.42 -8.64 -9.87
C ASN A 14 9.50 -9.82 -10.18
N GLU A 15 8.97 -10.48 -9.16
CA GLU A 15 8.02 -11.60 -9.32
C GLU A 15 6.58 -11.09 -9.47
N LEU A 16 6.24 -9.96 -8.84
CA LEU A 16 4.94 -9.32 -8.94
C LEU A 16 5.07 -7.80 -8.91
N ASN A 17 4.86 -7.17 -10.06
CA ASN A 17 4.75 -5.72 -10.15
C ASN A 17 3.34 -5.27 -9.78
N LEU A 18 3.19 -4.64 -8.61
CA LEU A 18 1.90 -4.17 -8.11
C LEU A 18 1.28 -3.03 -8.93
N LEU A 19 2.03 -2.40 -9.84
CA LEU A 19 1.51 -1.41 -10.80
C LEU A 19 0.77 -2.07 -11.96
N ASP A 20 1.02 -3.35 -12.24
CA ASP A 20 0.34 -4.10 -13.29
C ASP A 20 -0.94 -4.75 -12.73
N ALA A 21 -2.08 -4.13 -13.07
CA ALA A 21 -3.39 -4.60 -12.65
C ALA A 21 -3.69 -6.04 -13.12
N SER A 22 -3.18 -6.46 -14.28
CA SER A 22 -3.39 -7.80 -14.80
C SER A 22 -2.60 -8.84 -14.00
N ALA A 23 -1.32 -8.56 -13.73
CA ALA A 23 -0.48 -9.44 -12.92
C ALA A 23 -1.05 -9.60 -11.49
N VAL A 24 -1.51 -8.51 -10.88
CA VAL A 24 -2.13 -8.55 -9.55
C VAL A 24 -3.41 -9.38 -9.56
N ARG A 25 -4.32 -9.15 -10.52
CA ARG A 25 -5.55 -9.97 -10.63
C ARG A 25 -5.24 -11.46 -10.77
N GLN A 26 -4.27 -11.80 -11.61
CA GLN A 26 -3.86 -13.18 -11.82
C GLN A 26 -3.33 -13.80 -10.52
N PHE A 27 -2.43 -13.10 -9.83
CA PHE A 27 -1.88 -13.55 -8.54
C PHE A 27 -2.97 -13.85 -7.50
N PHE A 28 -3.93 -12.94 -7.33
CA PHE A 28 -5.02 -13.15 -6.37
C PHE A 28 -5.93 -14.34 -6.76
N SER A 29 -6.13 -14.58 -8.06
CA SER A 29 -6.93 -15.71 -8.54
C SER A 29 -6.27 -17.08 -8.36
N THR A 30 -4.93 -17.13 -8.28
CA THR A 30 -4.17 -18.38 -8.19
C THR A 30 -3.83 -18.77 -6.76
N GLU A 31 -3.46 -17.81 -5.91
CA GLU A 31 -2.85 -18.10 -4.60
C GLU A 31 -3.85 -18.27 -3.45
N ARG A 32 -5.17 -18.08 -3.67
CA ARG A 32 -6.23 -18.24 -2.65
C ARG A 32 -5.92 -17.52 -1.32
N ILE A 33 -5.73 -16.21 -1.40
CA ILE A 33 -5.32 -15.38 -0.25
C ILE A 33 -6.46 -15.21 0.78
N ASP A 34 -6.20 -15.45 2.06
CA ASP A 34 -7.17 -15.21 3.14
C ASP A 34 -7.07 -13.81 3.76
N GLN A 35 -5.85 -13.25 3.81
CA GLN A 35 -5.53 -11.98 4.47
C GLN A 35 -4.47 -11.21 3.70
N VAL A 36 -4.62 -9.89 3.59
CA VAL A 36 -3.65 -9.01 2.95
C VAL A 36 -3.12 -7.98 3.95
N TYR A 37 -1.79 -7.85 3.98
CA TYR A 37 -1.10 -6.76 4.66
C TYR A 37 -0.50 -5.85 3.60
N LEU A 38 -1.19 -4.75 3.28
CA LEU A 38 -0.76 -3.80 2.25
C LEU A 38 0.29 -2.86 2.84
N ALA A 39 1.53 -3.34 2.80
CA ALA A 39 2.74 -2.64 3.26
C ALA A 39 3.59 -2.09 2.11
N ALA A 40 3.18 -2.32 0.85
CA ALA A 40 3.89 -1.84 -0.33
C ALA A 40 3.48 -0.40 -0.64
N ALA A 41 4.46 0.48 -0.79
CA ALA A 41 4.27 1.89 -1.12
C ALA A 41 5.53 2.47 -1.79
N LYS A 42 5.36 3.51 -2.59
CA LYS A 42 6.45 4.39 -3.00
C LYS A 42 6.71 5.40 -1.87
N VAL A 43 7.83 5.24 -1.18
CA VAL A 43 8.25 6.08 -0.05
C VAL A 43 9.57 6.77 -0.34
N GLY A 44 9.81 7.92 0.28
CA GLY A 44 11.06 8.67 0.14
C GLY A 44 11.12 9.89 1.04
N GLY A 45 12.30 10.50 1.13
CA GLY A 45 12.51 11.72 1.90
C GLY A 45 11.90 12.96 1.25
N ILE A 46 11.95 14.09 1.95
CA ILE A 46 11.37 15.38 1.54
C ILE A 46 11.81 15.77 0.12
N VAL A 47 13.09 15.63 -0.20
CA VAL A 47 13.63 15.97 -1.53
C VAL A 47 13.00 15.10 -2.61
N ALA A 48 12.93 13.78 -2.41
CA ALA A 48 12.37 12.87 -3.41
C ALA A 48 10.88 13.14 -3.66
N ASN A 49 10.11 13.44 -2.61
CA ASN A 49 8.70 13.76 -2.73
C ASN A 49 8.46 15.07 -3.50
N ASN A 50 9.29 16.08 -3.27
CA ASN A 50 9.21 17.35 -4.00
C ASN A 50 9.72 17.26 -5.45
N THR A 51 10.69 16.38 -5.72
CA THR A 51 11.24 16.19 -7.07
C THR A 51 10.32 15.34 -7.94
N TYR A 52 9.64 14.34 -7.38
CA TYR A 52 8.83 13.37 -8.14
C TYR A 52 7.37 13.27 -7.64
N PRO A 53 6.65 14.37 -7.40
CA PRO A 53 5.34 14.32 -6.73
C PRO A 53 4.31 13.50 -7.52
N ALA A 54 4.36 13.56 -8.86
CA ALA A 54 3.48 12.80 -9.74
C ALA A 54 3.70 11.28 -9.60
N ASP A 55 4.96 10.84 -9.50
CA ASP A 55 5.28 9.41 -9.36
C ASP A 55 4.83 8.87 -8.01
N PHE A 56 5.00 9.66 -6.94
CA PHE A 56 4.56 9.29 -5.60
C PHE A 56 3.05 9.09 -5.54
N ILE A 57 2.25 10.04 -6.06
CA ILE A 57 0.80 9.90 -6.04
C ILE A 57 0.34 8.77 -6.97
N TYR A 58 0.90 8.69 -8.18
CA TYR A 58 0.51 7.69 -9.17
C TYR A 58 0.83 6.26 -8.71
N GLU A 59 2.07 5.99 -8.30
CA GLU A 59 2.45 4.63 -7.89
C GLU A 59 1.64 4.16 -6.68
N ASN A 60 1.47 5.02 -5.66
CA ASN A 60 0.69 4.64 -4.47
C ASN A 60 -0.79 4.41 -4.80
N MET A 61 -1.44 5.30 -5.57
CA MET A 61 -2.83 5.10 -5.98
C MET A 61 -3.02 3.82 -6.80
N MET A 62 -2.10 3.52 -7.72
CA MET A 62 -2.17 2.32 -8.54
C MET A 62 -1.96 1.05 -7.72
N ILE A 63 -0.98 1.03 -6.81
CA ILE A 63 -0.73 -0.12 -5.92
C ILE A 63 -1.97 -0.39 -5.06
N GLU A 64 -2.49 0.65 -4.39
CA GLU A 64 -3.66 0.54 -3.51
C GLU A 64 -4.88 0.07 -4.28
N SER A 65 -5.18 0.69 -5.43
CA SER A 65 -6.34 0.35 -6.25
C SER A 65 -6.27 -1.08 -6.76
N ASN A 66 -5.12 -1.50 -7.30
CA ASN A 66 -4.95 -2.84 -7.86
C ASN A 66 -5.12 -3.93 -6.79
N VAL A 67 -4.48 -3.76 -5.63
CA VAL A 67 -4.50 -4.77 -4.57
C VAL A 67 -5.87 -4.83 -3.90
N ILE A 68 -6.46 -3.70 -3.52
CA ILE A 68 -7.77 -3.66 -2.86
C ILE A 68 -8.86 -4.23 -3.78
N HIS A 69 -8.83 -3.86 -5.07
CA HIS A 69 -9.81 -4.36 -6.02
C HIS A 69 -9.64 -5.86 -6.29
N ALA A 70 -8.40 -6.34 -6.48
CA ALA A 70 -8.16 -7.77 -6.68
C ALA A 70 -8.52 -8.61 -5.45
N ALA A 71 -8.25 -8.10 -4.24
CA ALA A 71 -8.67 -8.71 -2.98
C ALA A 71 -10.20 -8.86 -2.91
N HIS A 72 -10.95 -7.78 -3.20
CA HIS A 72 -12.41 -7.81 -3.26
C HIS A 72 -12.94 -8.83 -4.28
N CYS A 73 -12.41 -8.81 -5.51
CA CYS A 73 -12.85 -9.71 -6.59
C CYS A 73 -12.57 -11.20 -6.30
N ASN A 74 -11.64 -11.51 -5.38
CA ASN A 74 -11.30 -12.87 -4.97
C ASN A 74 -11.79 -13.20 -3.54
N ASN A 75 -12.76 -12.44 -3.01
CA ASN A 75 -13.42 -12.66 -1.72
C ASN A 75 -12.48 -12.61 -0.50
N VAL A 76 -11.40 -11.83 -0.59
CA VAL A 76 -10.50 -11.60 0.55
C VAL A 76 -11.14 -10.57 1.48
N ASN A 77 -11.68 -11.05 2.60
CA ASN A 77 -12.46 -10.22 3.54
C ASN A 77 -11.63 -9.51 4.62
N LYS A 78 -10.31 -9.74 4.66
CA LYS A 78 -9.41 -9.18 5.66
C LYS A 78 -8.24 -8.48 4.99
N LEU A 79 -8.21 -7.16 5.10
CA LEU A 79 -7.13 -6.33 4.57
C LEU A 79 -6.73 -5.29 5.62
N LEU A 80 -5.43 -5.21 5.90
CA LEU A 80 -4.82 -4.16 6.69
C LEU A 80 -3.99 -3.25 5.78
N PHE A 81 -4.39 -1.98 5.67
CA PHE A 81 -3.66 -0.96 4.93
C PHE A 81 -2.76 -0.17 5.87
N LEU A 82 -1.46 -0.12 5.57
CA LEU A 82 -0.48 0.62 6.36
C LEU A 82 -0.28 2.01 5.77
N GLY A 83 -1.07 2.97 6.26
CA GLY A 83 -0.95 4.37 5.89
C GLY A 83 0.25 5.10 6.52
N SER A 84 0.30 6.41 6.34
CA SER A 84 1.34 7.30 6.89
C SER A 84 0.73 8.37 7.81
N SER A 85 1.48 8.83 8.81
CA SER A 85 1.09 9.99 9.62
C SER A 85 1.09 11.30 8.83
N CYS A 86 1.77 11.36 7.68
CA CYS A 86 1.84 12.54 6.81
C CYS A 86 0.51 12.89 6.12
N ILE A 87 -0.54 12.08 6.29
CA ILE A 87 -1.89 12.39 5.78
C ILE A 87 -2.58 13.51 6.57
N TYR A 88 -2.16 13.72 7.83
CA TYR A 88 -2.73 14.75 8.66
C TYR A 88 -2.15 16.11 8.30
N PRO A 89 -2.96 17.18 8.33
CA PRO A 89 -2.42 18.53 8.24
C PRO A 89 -1.31 18.72 9.28
N PRO A 90 -0.23 19.43 8.95
CA PRO A 90 0.74 19.82 9.97
C PRO A 90 -0.04 20.57 11.05
N VAL A 91 0.21 20.24 12.32
CA VAL A 91 -0.29 21.04 13.43
C VAL A 91 0.33 22.43 13.30
N GLY A 92 -0.42 23.36 12.71
CA GLY A 92 -0.05 24.75 12.68
C GLY A 92 0.10 25.19 14.12
N ASN A 93 1.25 25.76 14.46
CA ASN A 93 1.44 26.38 15.77
C ASN A 93 0.31 27.41 15.93
N ALA A 94 -0.64 27.13 16.83
CA ALA A 94 -1.57 28.12 17.32
C ALA A 94 -0.76 29.11 18.17
N THR A 95 -0.04 30.01 17.52
CA THR A 95 0.40 31.28 18.10
C THR A 95 -0.49 32.36 17.50
N ASP A 96 -1.77 32.30 17.87
CA ASP A 96 -2.65 33.47 17.86
C ASP A 96 -3.27 33.52 19.26
N GLY A 97 -2.78 34.44 20.10
CA GLY A 97 -3.15 34.53 21.51
C GLY A 97 -2.10 35.12 22.44
N GLY A 98 -1.35 36.13 22.01
CA GLY A 98 -0.41 36.85 22.87
C GLY A 98 0.01 38.19 22.26
N GLU A 99 -0.59 39.26 22.81
CA GLU A 99 -0.50 40.71 22.51
C GLU A 99 -1.38 41.25 21.37
#